data_AF-A0A930BSX6-F1
#
_entry.id   AF-A0A930BSX6-F1
#
_cell.length_a   1.000
_cell.length_b   1.000
_cell.length_c   1.000
_cell.angle_alpha   90.00
_cell.angle_beta   90.00
_cell.angle_gamma   90.00
#
_symmetry.space_group_name_H-M   'P 1'
#
loop_
_entity.id
_entity.type
_entity.pdbx_description
1 polymer ?
#
loop_
_entity_poly.entity_id
_entity_poly.type
_entity_poly.pdbx_seq_one_letter_code
_entity_poly.pdbx_strand_id
1 'polypeptide(L)'
;MSSKNELFRRGLAACLLALAMAGCASLPPAKKLVRVDETTPESALQYYQGLGKMTGAELGRERMVLVAVPQTPYTQVRMAMLFGHPRVQHDLNKALGLLDAVLKSNDPAAVPFHPLARQIADNYLERLKLEGQLDKQGQQLKESQRKVAELQDKLDSLADIERTLTPRPRTVGGKR
;
A
#
# COMPACT_ATOMS: atom_id res chain seq x y z
N MET A 1 52.59 41.83 -0.98
CA MET A 1 51.75 41.74 0.24
C MET A 1 50.40 41.04 -0.03
N SER A 2 50.36 39.94 -0.80
CA SER A 2 49.07 39.30 -1.20
C SER A 2 48.85 37.89 -0.62
N SER A 3 49.91 37.19 -0.20
CA SER A 3 49.82 35.78 0.21
C SER A 3 49.27 35.56 1.65
N LYS A 4 49.42 36.54 2.55
CA LYS A 4 48.96 36.42 3.95
C LYS A 4 47.44 36.49 4.11
N ASN A 5 46.75 37.22 3.22
CA ASN A 5 45.29 37.40 3.28
C ASN A 5 44.52 36.17 2.77
N GLU A 6 45.07 35.42 1.82
CA GLU A 6 44.48 34.19 1.27
C GLU A 6 44.44 33.06 2.32
N LEU A 7 45.53 32.89 3.08
CA LEU A 7 45.64 31.91 4.17
C LEU A 7 44.67 32.21 5.32
N PHE A 8 44.53 33.49 5.67
CA PHE A 8 43.59 33.91 6.71
C PHE A 8 42.13 33.70 6.27
N ARG A 9 41.81 33.99 5.00
CA ARG A 9 40.47 33.80 4.44
C ARG A 9 40.07 32.32 4.30
N ARG A 10 41.03 31.45 3.97
CA ARG A 10 40.82 29.98 3.93
C ARG A 10 40.67 29.38 5.33
N GLY A 11 41.43 29.86 6.31
CA GLY A 11 41.29 29.46 7.71
C GLY A 11 39.93 29.84 8.31
N LEU A 12 39.45 31.05 8.02
CA LEU A 12 38.14 31.53 8.46
C LEU A 12 36.98 30.75 7.82
N ALA A 13 37.09 30.39 6.54
CA ALA A 13 36.10 29.57 5.85
C ALA A 13 36.03 28.13 6.40
N ALA A 14 37.18 27.54 6.78
CA ALA A 14 37.23 26.21 7.39
C ALA A 14 36.62 26.18 8.80
N CYS A 15 36.82 27.23 9.61
CA CYS A 15 36.19 27.35 10.93
C CYS A 15 34.67 27.55 10.83
N LEU A 16 34.17 28.30 9.84
CA LEU A 16 32.73 28.49 9.63
C LEU A 16 32.02 27.21 9.16
N LEU A 17 32.69 26.36 8.38
CA LEU A 17 32.14 25.08 7.96
C LEU A 17 32.06 24.06 9.12
N ALA A 18 33.00 24.13 10.08
CA ALA A 18 33.03 23.25 11.24
C ALA A 18 31.94 23.60 12.28
N LEU A 19 31.55 24.88 12.40
CA LEU A 19 30.48 25.28 13.32
C LEU A 19 29.07 24.89 12.85
N ALA A 20 28.86 24.67 11.55
CA ALA A 20 27.54 24.33 11.00
C ALA A 20 27.09 22.88 11.29
N MET A 21 28.01 21.99 11.64
CA MET A 21 27.71 20.56 11.89
C MET A 21 27.51 20.19 13.36
N ALA A 22 27.65 21.15 14.29
CA ALA A 22 27.53 20.91 15.74
C ALA A 22 26.12 21.20 16.33
N GLY A 23 25.11 21.44 15.49
CA GLY A 23 23.81 21.95 15.93
C GLY A 23 22.71 20.93 16.29
N CYS A 24 22.93 19.62 16.21
CA CYS A 24 21.86 18.61 16.36
C CYS A 24 22.06 17.61 17.51
N ALA A 25 22.60 18.04 18.65
CA ALA A 25 22.69 17.17 19.82
C ALA A 25 22.46 17.91 21.15
N SER A 26 21.30 18.55 21.31
CA SER A 26 20.77 18.84 22.66
C SER A 26 19.88 17.67 23.11
N LEU A 27 20.50 16.64 23.68
CA LEU A 27 19.78 15.54 24.32
C LEU A 27 19.35 16.01 25.73
N PRO A 28 18.03 16.15 26.03
CA PRO A 28 17.61 16.43 27.40
C PRO A 28 17.86 15.20 28.30
N PRO A 29 18.20 15.41 29.59
CA PRO A 29 18.51 14.32 30.51
C PRO A 29 17.30 13.40 30.70
N ALA A 30 17.56 12.10 30.58
CA ALA A 30 16.58 11.02 30.72
C ALA A 30 15.89 11.10 32.09
N LYS A 31 14.63 11.54 32.10
CA LYS A 31 13.73 11.30 33.24
C LYS A 31 13.49 9.79 33.31
N LYS A 32 13.65 9.22 34.51
CA LYS A 32 13.43 7.81 34.82
C LYS A 32 12.21 7.28 34.09
N LEU A 33 12.41 6.21 33.31
CA LEU A 33 11.39 5.44 32.62
C LEU A 33 10.38 4.92 33.66
N VAL A 34 9.31 5.68 33.88
CA VAL A 34 8.00 5.06 34.16
C VAL A 34 7.79 4.11 32.98
N ARG A 35 7.46 2.84 33.23
CA ARG A 35 7.02 1.92 32.17
C ARG A 35 5.88 2.62 31.44
N VAL A 36 6.19 3.24 30.31
CA VAL A 36 5.22 3.87 29.42
C VAL A 36 4.34 2.72 28.96
N ASP A 37 3.06 2.82 29.25
CA ASP A 37 2.05 1.87 28.83
C ASP A 37 2.27 1.53 27.35
N GLU A 38 2.56 0.28 27.02
CA GLU A 38 2.90 -0.16 25.64
C GLU A 38 1.70 -0.06 24.68
N THR A 39 0.58 0.52 25.12
CA THR A 39 -0.67 0.66 24.38
C THR A 39 -0.90 2.09 23.91
N THR A 40 0.06 2.65 23.18
CA THR A 40 -0.07 3.98 22.55
C THR A 40 -0.35 3.89 21.04
N PRO A 41 -0.89 4.94 20.40
CA PRO A 41 -1.02 4.99 18.93
C PRO A 41 0.31 4.76 18.19
N GLU A 42 1.42 5.25 18.72
CA GLU A 42 2.76 5.05 18.15
C GLU A 42 3.18 3.58 18.19
N SER A 43 2.87 2.87 19.28
CA SER A 43 3.14 1.42 19.38
C SER A 43 2.30 0.62 18.36
N ALA A 44 1.07 1.06 18.04
CA ALA A 44 0.25 0.45 17.01
C ALA A 44 0.86 0.64 15.60
N LEU A 45 1.44 1.81 15.34
CA LEU A 45 2.19 2.07 14.11
C LEU A 45 3.45 1.22 14.01
N GLN A 46 4.21 1.08 15.11
CA GLN A 46 5.36 0.17 15.17
C GLN A 46 4.96 -1.28 14.92
N TYR A 47 3.84 -1.72 15.51
CA TYR A 47 3.25 -3.03 15.24
C TYR A 47 2.95 -3.21 13.74
N TYR A 48 2.31 -2.23 13.09
CA TYR A 48 2.02 -2.29 11.65
C TYR A 48 3.29 -2.43 10.80
N GLN A 49 4.35 -1.69 11.14
CA GLN A 49 5.64 -1.83 10.46
C GLN A 49 6.24 -3.23 10.65
N GLY A 50 6.03 -3.84 11.82
CA GLY A 50 6.43 -5.22 12.12
C GLY A 50 5.73 -6.26 11.24
N LEU A 51 4.46 -6.05 10.89
CA LEU A 51 3.69 -6.98 10.04
C LEU A 51 4.36 -7.24 8.69
N GLY A 52 5.00 -6.23 8.10
CA GLY A 52 5.70 -6.38 6.81
C GLY A 52 6.88 -7.36 6.84
N LYS A 53 7.42 -7.64 8.02
CA LYS A 53 8.53 -8.59 8.24
C LYS A 53 8.03 -10.02 8.47
N MET A 54 6.74 -10.21 8.73
CA MET A 54 6.14 -11.51 9.00
C MET A 54 5.78 -12.26 7.71
N THR A 55 5.88 -13.58 7.78
CA THR A 55 5.36 -14.53 6.80
C THR A 55 3.84 -14.69 6.92
N GLY A 56 3.19 -15.24 5.89
CA GLY A 56 1.74 -15.48 5.93
C GLY A 56 1.30 -16.37 7.11
N ALA A 57 2.10 -17.38 7.46
CA ALA A 57 1.82 -18.25 8.61
C ALA A 57 1.98 -17.53 9.95
N GLU A 58 2.96 -16.64 10.08
CA GLU A 58 3.14 -15.80 11.28
C GLU A 58 1.99 -14.81 11.45
N LEU A 59 1.55 -14.19 10.35
CA LEU A 59 0.39 -13.29 10.38
C LEU A 59 -0.91 -14.02 10.77
N GLY A 60 -1.06 -15.28 10.32
CA GLY A 60 -2.16 -16.14 10.76
C GLY A 60 -2.11 -16.45 12.27
N ARG A 61 -0.92 -16.71 12.81
CA ARG A 61 -0.72 -16.89 14.26
C ARG A 61 -0.98 -15.61 15.05
N GLU A 62 -0.49 -14.47 14.58
CA GLU A 62 -0.72 -13.16 15.20
C GLU A 62 -2.22 -12.86 15.30
N ARG A 63 -2.99 -13.23 14.27
CA ARG A 63 -4.46 -13.12 14.31
C ARG A 63 -5.05 -13.91 15.47
N MET A 64 -4.62 -15.16 15.67
CA MET A 64 -5.12 -16.00 16.77
C MET A 64 -4.75 -15.42 18.12
N VAL A 65 -3.53 -14.90 18.26
CA VAL A 65 -3.07 -14.21 19.49
C VAL A 65 -3.95 -13.00 19.78
N LEU A 66 -4.19 -12.14 18.80
CA LEU A 66 -5.00 -10.93 18.98
C LEU A 66 -6.50 -11.21 19.25
N VAL A 67 -7.02 -12.35 18.79
CA VAL A 67 -8.39 -12.78 19.12
C VAL A 67 -8.47 -13.27 20.58
N ALA A 68 -7.40 -13.88 21.10
CA ALA A 68 -7.38 -14.46 22.44
C ALA A 68 -7.19 -13.42 23.56
N VAL A 69 -6.74 -12.21 23.25
CA VAL A 69 -6.53 -11.13 24.23
C VAL A 69 -7.77 -10.23 24.35
N PRO A 70 -7.92 -9.48 25.47
CA PRO A 70 -9.02 -8.53 25.62
C PRO A 70 -9.09 -7.52 24.47
N GLN A 71 -10.29 -7.27 23.98
CA GLN A 71 -10.55 -6.37 22.85
C GLN A 71 -10.57 -4.91 23.29
N THR A 72 -9.43 -4.42 23.79
CA THR A 72 -9.20 -3.00 24.08
C THR A 72 -9.14 -2.19 22.78
N PRO A 73 -9.28 -0.85 22.82
CA PRO A 73 -9.11 -0.01 21.63
C PRO A 73 -7.79 -0.26 20.90
N TYR A 74 -6.71 -0.48 21.66
CA TYR A 74 -5.40 -0.85 21.11
C TYR A 74 -5.42 -2.18 20.34
N THR A 75 -5.99 -3.24 20.94
CA THR A 75 -6.13 -4.55 20.29
C THR A 75 -6.99 -4.44 19.04
N GLN A 76 -8.10 -3.70 19.09
CA GLN A 76 -9.01 -3.51 17.95
C GLN A 76 -8.33 -2.81 16.78
N VAL A 77 -7.54 -1.76 17.04
CA VAL A 77 -6.74 -1.08 16.01
C VAL A 77 -5.70 -2.02 15.40
N ARG A 78 -4.96 -2.79 16.21
CA ARG A 78 -3.98 -3.78 15.73
C ARG A 78 -4.63 -4.88 14.90
N MET A 79 -5.80 -5.34 15.31
CA MET A 79 -6.58 -6.33 14.59
C MET A 79 -7.06 -5.78 13.24
N ALA A 80 -7.55 -4.54 13.20
CA ALA A 80 -7.94 -3.87 11.95
C ALA A 80 -6.75 -3.72 10.99
N MET A 81 -5.59 -3.29 11.50
CA MET A 81 -4.33 -3.21 10.75
C MET A 81 -3.93 -4.57 10.15
N LEU A 82 -4.11 -5.66 10.89
CA LEU A 82 -3.81 -7.01 10.44
C LEU A 82 -4.77 -7.47 9.32
N PHE A 83 -6.07 -7.15 9.44
CA PHE A 83 -7.07 -7.45 8.41
C PHE A 83 -6.83 -6.68 7.10
N GLY A 84 -6.19 -5.51 7.15
CA GLY A 84 -5.82 -4.76 5.95
C GLY A 84 -4.46 -5.13 5.34
N HIS A 85 -3.68 -6.03 5.93
CA HIS A 85 -2.30 -6.29 5.52
C HIS A 85 -2.19 -7.20 4.28
N PRO A 86 -1.52 -6.80 3.16
CA PRO A 86 -1.50 -7.46 1.85
C PRO A 86 -1.32 -8.98 1.79
N ARG A 87 -0.59 -9.56 2.76
CA ARG A 87 -0.20 -10.97 2.75
C ARG A 87 -1.15 -11.91 3.48
N VAL A 88 -2.26 -11.41 4.01
CA VAL A 88 -3.28 -12.20 4.72
C VAL A 88 -4.59 -12.15 3.94
N GLN A 89 -5.50 -13.09 4.21
CA GLN A 89 -6.90 -12.95 3.82
C GLN A 89 -7.44 -11.61 4.34
N HIS A 90 -7.62 -10.67 3.41
CA HIS A 90 -8.14 -9.34 3.67
C HIS A 90 -9.62 -9.41 4.00
N ASP A 91 -10.01 -8.65 5.01
CA ASP A 91 -11.42 -8.37 5.27
C ASP A 91 -11.53 -6.92 5.72
N LEU A 92 -11.54 -6.02 4.73
CA LEU A 92 -11.58 -4.57 4.98
C LEU A 92 -12.89 -4.16 5.64
N ASN A 93 -14.00 -4.86 5.36
CA ASN A 93 -15.30 -4.59 6.00
C ASN A 93 -15.25 -4.89 7.50
N LYS A 94 -14.67 -6.04 7.88
CA LYS A 94 -14.45 -6.36 9.29
C LYS A 94 -13.48 -5.40 9.96
N ALA A 95 -12.42 -5.00 9.26
CA ALA A 95 -11.48 -4.01 9.77
C ALA A 95 -12.15 -2.65 10.03
N LEU A 96 -12.98 -2.17 9.09
CA LEU A 96 -13.76 -0.96 9.26
C LEU A 96 -14.74 -1.04 10.44
N GLY A 97 -15.38 -2.20 10.65
CA GLY A 97 -16.24 -2.42 11.82
C GLY A 97 -15.50 -2.29 13.15
N LEU A 98 -14.26 -2.79 13.24
CA LEU A 98 -13.42 -2.62 14.42
C LEU A 98 -13.03 -1.16 14.64
N LEU A 99 -12.65 -0.44 13.58
CA LEU A 99 -12.28 0.97 13.66
C LEU A 99 -13.48 1.85 14.04
N ASP A 100 -14.66 1.57 13.49
CA ASP A 100 -15.91 2.25 13.85
C ASP A 100 -16.28 2.02 15.32
N ALA A 101 -16.08 0.80 15.84
CA ALA A 101 -16.29 0.50 17.26
C ALA A 101 -15.34 1.32 18.16
N VAL A 102 -14.06 1.46 17.78
CA VAL A 102 -13.11 2.33 18.51
C VAL A 102 -13.57 3.78 18.47
N LEU A 103 -13.99 4.29 17.31
CA LEU A 103 -14.42 5.69 17.13
C LEU A 103 -15.71 6.05 17.86
N LYS A 104 -16.57 5.06 18.11
CA LYS A 104 -17.83 5.21 18.86
C LYS A 104 -17.69 4.88 20.35
N SER A 105 -16.50 4.46 20.80
CA SER A 105 -16.28 4.09 22.19
C SER A 105 -16.31 5.31 23.11
N ASN A 106 -16.96 5.16 24.27
CA ASN A 106 -16.93 6.15 25.34
C ASN A 106 -15.78 5.91 26.34
N ASP A 107 -14.93 4.90 26.10
CA ASP A 107 -13.76 4.60 26.92
C ASP A 107 -12.70 5.72 26.76
N PRO A 108 -12.23 6.35 27.85
CA PRO A 108 -11.13 7.31 27.80
C PRO A 108 -9.87 6.75 27.11
N ALA A 109 -9.63 5.44 27.17
CA ALA A 109 -8.51 4.79 26.49
C ALA A 109 -8.64 4.76 24.96
N ALA A 110 -9.83 4.97 24.41
CA ALA A 110 -10.06 5.03 22.95
C ALA A 110 -9.70 6.39 22.35
N VAL A 111 -9.83 7.46 23.13
CA VAL A 111 -9.64 8.85 22.66
C VAL A 111 -8.28 9.06 21.95
N PRO A 112 -7.13 8.57 22.47
CA PRO A 112 -5.85 8.70 21.78
C PRO A 112 -5.80 8.01 20.42
N PHE A 113 -6.59 6.95 20.22
CA PHE A 113 -6.61 6.18 18.97
C PHE A 113 -7.53 6.77 17.91
N HIS A 114 -8.43 7.71 18.25
CA HIS A 114 -9.39 8.25 17.27
C HIS A 114 -8.75 8.85 16.01
N PRO A 115 -7.68 9.67 16.08
CA PRO A 115 -7.04 10.21 14.88
C PRO A 115 -6.47 9.10 13.98
N LEU A 116 -5.82 8.11 14.59
CA LEU A 116 -5.25 6.98 13.87
C LEU A 116 -6.35 6.10 13.25
N ALA A 117 -7.41 5.81 14.00
CA ALA A 117 -8.51 4.98 13.54
C ALA A 117 -9.26 5.62 12.36
N ARG A 118 -9.50 6.95 12.38
CA ARG A 118 -10.07 7.68 11.24
C ARG A 118 -9.20 7.57 10.00
N GLN A 119 -7.90 7.82 10.14
CA GLN A 119 -6.98 7.78 9.01
C GLN A 119 -6.92 6.39 8.35
N ILE A 120 -6.93 5.32 9.15
CA ILE A 120 -6.95 3.95 8.63
C ILE A 120 -8.31 3.64 7.98
N ALA A 121 -9.41 4.08 8.59
CA ALA A 121 -10.74 3.87 8.02
C ALA A 121 -10.90 4.56 6.66
N ASP A 122 -10.47 5.81 6.54
CA ASP A 122 -10.48 6.55 5.28
C ASP A 122 -9.67 5.83 4.19
N ASN A 123 -8.48 5.32 4.56
CA ASN A 123 -7.65 4.53 3.64
C ASN A 123 -8.34 3.22 3.20
N TYR A 124 -9.02 2.52 4.11
CA TYR A 124 -9.70 1.26 3.77
C TYR A 124 -10.95 1.49 2.92
N LEU A 125 -11.69 2.57 3.15
CA LEU A 125 -12.80 2.98 2.28
C LEU A 125 -12.32 3.33 0.87
N GLU A 126 -11.20 4.02 0.75
CA GLU A 126 -10.58 4.30 -0.55
C GLU A 126 -10.17 3.00 -1.26
N ARG A 127 -9.53 2.07 -0.54
CA ARG A 127 -9.16 0.76 -1.10
C ARG A 127 -10.37 -0.02 -1.61
N LEU A 128 -11.47 -0.08 -0.86
CA LEU A 128 -12.72 -0.71 -1.31
C LEU A 128 -13.27 -0.06 -2.58
N LYS A 129 -13.21 1.27 -2.69
CA LYS A 129 -13.62 1.99 -3.89
C LYS A 129 -12.74 1.63 -5.10
N LEU A 130 -11.43 1.53 -4.89
CA LEU A 130 -10.47 1.15 -5.94
C LEU A 130 -10.65 -0.31 -6.37
N GLU A 131 -10.87 -1.23 -5.44
CA GLU A 131 -11.19 -2.64 -5.73
C GLU A 131 -12.43 -2.74 -6.62
N GLY A 132 -13.51 -2.00 -6.27
CA GLY A 132 -14.71 -1.96 -7.10
C GLY A 132 -14.51 -1.32 -8.49
N GLN A 133 -13.55 -0.42 -8.65
CA GLN A 133 -13.19 0.12 -9.98
C GLN A 133 -12.38 -0.88 -10.80
N LEU A 134 -11.43 -1.58 -10.18
CA LEU A 134 -10.64 -2.64 -10.81
C LEU A 134 -11.53 -3.78 -11.32
N ASP A 135 -12.53 -4.19 -10.53
CA ASP A 135 -13.47 -5.24 -10.94
C ASP A 135 -14.27 -4.82 -12.18
N LYS A 136 -14.78 -3.58 -12.21
CA LYS A 136 -15.50 -3.03 -13.36
C LYS A 136 -14.63 -2.96 -14.60
N GLN A 137 -13.39 -2.48 -14.47
CA GLN A 137 -12.43 -2.44 -15.58
C GLN A 137 -12.09 -3.84 -16.09
N GLY A 138 -11.92 -4.81 -15.18
CA GLY A 138 -11.68 -6.21 -15.54
C GLY A 138 -12.85 -6.82 -16.33
N GLN A 139 -14.09 -6.49 -15.98
CA GLN A 139 -15.27 -6.91 -16.74
C GLN A 139 -15.31 -6.28 -18.14
N GLN A 140 -15.08 -4.96 -18.23
CA GLN A 140 -15.03 -4.25 -19.51
C GLN A 140 -13.93 -4.80 -20.43
N LEU A 141 -12.76 -5.13 -19.88
CA LEU A 141 -11.66 -5.72 -20.63
C LEU A 141 -12.04 -7.09 -21.21
N LYS A 142 -12.67 -7.95 -20.40
CA LYS A 142 -13.15 -9.27 -20.87
C LYS A 142 -14.20 -9.15 -21.97
N GLU A 143 -15.16 -8.23 -21.82
CA GLU A 143 -16.17 -7.98 -22.83
C GLU A 143 -15.55 -7.44 -24.13
N SER A 144 -14.58 -6.53 -24.01
CA SER A 144 -13.82 -6.01 -25.16
C SER A 144 -13.06 -7.11 -25.89
N GLN A 145 -12.36 -7.98 -25.15
CA GLN A 145 -11.65 -9.14 -25.72
C GLN A 145 -12.60 -10.09 -26.45
N ARG A 146 -13.80 -10.33 -25.90
CA ARG A 146 -14.83 -11.12 -26.58
C ARG A 146 -15.28 -10.49 -27.88
N LYS A 147 -15.53 -9.17 -27.89
CA LYS A 147 -15.90 -8.44 -29.13
C LYS A 147 -14.79 -8.50 -30.17
N VAL A 148 -13.52 -8.40 -29.75
CA VAL A 148 -12.38 -8.55 -30.66
C VAL A 148 -12.33 -9.95 -31.28
N ALA A 149 -12.53 -11.00 -30.49
CA ALA A 149 -12.60 -12.37 -31.00
C ALA A 149 -13.76 -12.55 -32.00
N GLU A 150 -14.96 -12.07 -31.67
CA GLU A 150 -16.12 -12.11 -32.57
C GLU A 150 -15.90 -11.33 -33.87
N LEU A 151 -15.16 -10.22 -33.83
CA LEU A 151 -14.79 -9.46 -35.03
C LEU A 151 -13.74 -10.19 -35.86
N GLN A 152 -12.77 -10.85 -35.23
CA GLN A 152 -11.77 -11.66 -35.93
C GLN A 152 -12.42 -12.83 -36.66
N ASP A 153 -13.34 -13.56 -36.01
CA ASP A 153 -14.08 -14.66 -36.62
C ASP A 153 -14.87 -14.19 -37.86
N LYS A 154 -15.44 -12.98 -37.81
CA LYS A 154 -16.13 -12.38 -38.96
C LYS A 154 -15.17 -12.01 -40.09
N LEU A 155 -14.01 -11.45 -39.77
CA LEU A 155 -13.00 -11.12 -40.78
C LEU A 155 -12.49 -12.38 -41.48
N ASP A 156 -12.24 -13.45 -40.72
CA ASP A 156 -11.79 -14.72 -41.26
C ASP A 156 -12.88 -15.35 -42.15
N SER A 157 -14.15 -15.30 -41.71
CA SER A 157 -15.28 -15.74 -42.53
C SER A 157 -15.42 -14.94 -43.83
N LEU A 158 -15.17 -13.63 -43.81
CA LEU A 158 -15.20 -12.80 -45.02
C LEU A 158 -14.03 -13.10 -45.95
N ALA A 159 -12.83 -13.33 -45.41
CA ALA A 159 -11.65 -13.72 -46.18
C ALA A 159 -11.85 -15.08 -46.88
N ASP A 160 -12.51 -16.03 -46.21
CA ASP A 160 -12.88 -17.32 -46.82
C ASP A 160 -13.89 -17.13 -47.97
N ILE A 161 -14.89 -16.27 -47.78
CA ILE A 161 -15.83 -15.92 -48.86
C ILE A 161 -15.08 -15.31 -50.06
N GLU A 162 -14.19 -14.34 -49.85
CA GLU A 162 -13.39 -13.72 -50.92
C GLU A 162 -12.58 -14.76 -51.71
N ARG A 163 -11.96 -15.69 -50.99
CA ARG A 163 -11.18 -16.78 -51.58
C ARG A 163 -12.03 -17.71 -52.44
N THR A 164 -13.28 -17.98 -52.04
CA THR A 164 -14.20 -18.81 -52.84
C THR A 164 -14.78 -18.08 -54.06
N LEU A 165 -14.93 -16.75 -53.98
CA LEU A 165 -15.47 -15.94 -55.07
C LEU A 165 -14.44 -15.63 -56.16
N THR A 166 -13.15 -15.67 -55.85
CA THR A 166 -12.08 -15.44 -56.84
C THR A 166 -11.74 -16.76 -57.55
N PRO A 167 -12.15 -16.99 -58.82
CA PRO A 167 -11.83 -18.24 -59.50
C PRO A 167 -10.31 -18.31 -59.73
N ARG A 168 -9.66 -19.35 -59.21
CA ARG A 168 -8.23 -19.57 -59.47
C ARG A 168 -8.01 -19.61 -60.99
N PRO A 169 -7.20 -18.70 -61.59
CA PRO A 169 -6.89 -18.82 -63.00
C PRO A 169 -6.18 -20.16 -63.18
N ARG A 170 -6.82 -21.08 -63.90
CA ARG A 170 -6.16 -22.29 -64.38
C ARG A 170 -5.09 -21.82 -65.36
N THR A 171 -3.84 -21.77 -64.92
CA THR A 171 -2.71 -21.69 -65.82
C THR A 171 -2.70 -22.99 -66.61
N VAL A 172 -3.38 -22.99 -67.75
CA VAL A 172 -3.20 -24.00 -68.79
C VAL A 172 -1.82 -23.73 -69.38
N GLY A 173 -0.80 -24.27 -68.72
CA GLY A 173 0.56 -24.33 -69.23
C GLY A 173 0.55 -25.15 -70.51
N GLY A 174 0.81 -24.50 -71.62
CA GLY A 174 0.90 -25.13 -72.93
C GLY A 174 2.12 -26.04 -73.08
N LYS A 175 1.97 -26.99 -73.99
CA LYS A 175 2.92 -27.60 -74.93
C LYS A 175 2.04 -28.46 -75.85
N ARG A 176 1.70 -28.04 -77.07
CA ARG A 176 2.53 -28.13 -78.29
C ARG A 176 3.33 -29.42 -78.34
#